data_AF-A0A961KJL1-F1
#
_entry.id   AF-A0A961KJL1-F1
#
_cell.length_a   1.000
_cell.length_b   1.000
_cell.length_c   1.000
_cell.angle_alpha   90.00
_cell.angle_beta   90.00
_cell.angle_gamma   90.00
#
_symmetry.space_group_name_H-M   'P 1'
#
loop_
_entity.id
_entity.type
_entity.pdbx_description
1 polymer ?
#
loop_
_entity_poly.entity_id
_entity_poly.type
_entity_poly.pdbx_seq_one_letter_code
_entity_poly.pdbx_strand_id
1 'polypeptide(L)'
;MHQLAKVSRAQYLRELARIREILDRETALRGQLLRLAQQAERARRDHAADPAMQSLGADMAWQGWLGRSRRRLNTELAQVMARKLVAMDSVRNAFGREQAVQTLADAEAARRADRLARLRDLHLLEAACTGEE
;
A
#
# COMPACT_ATOMS: atom_id res chain seq x y z
N MET A 1 -23.98 -8.30 -12.33
CA MET A 1 -23.07 -7.77 -11.29
C MET A 1 -21.82 -8.60 -11.05
N HIS A 2 -21.89 -9.94 -10.95
CA HIS A 2 -20.72 -10.77 -10.59
C HIS A 2 -19.48 -10.59 -11.49
N GLN A 3 -19.66 -10.46 -12.81
CA GLN A 3 -18.54 -10.19 -13.73
C GLN A 3 -17.91 -8.81 -13.51
N LEU A 4 -18.75 -7.79 -13.23
CA LEU A 4 -18.27 -6.44 -12.97
C LEU A 4 -17.44 -6.39 -11.67
N ALA A 5 -17.85 -7.12 -10.63
CA ALA A 5 -17.11 -7.24 -9.37
C ALA A 5 -15.73 -7.89 -9.57
N LYS A 6 -15.65 -8.93 -10.41
CA LYS A 6 -14.36 -9.55 -10.78
C LYS A 6 -13.44 -8.57 -11.50
N VAL A 7 -13.97 -7.81 -12.45
CA VAL A 7 -13.19 -6.84 -13.23
C VAL A 7 -12.71 -5.68 -12.34
N SER A 8 -13.57 -5.12 -11.49
CA SER A 8 -13.17 -4.05 -10.57
C SER A 8 -12.10 -4.52 -9.58
N ARG A 9 -12.21 -5.75 -9.09
CA ARG A 9 -11.19 -6.36 -8.23
C ARG A 9 -9.86 -6.57 -8.94
N ALA A 10 -9.88 -7.08 -10.17
CA ALA A 10 -8.67 -7.22 -10.97
C ALA A 10 -8.01 -5.86 -11.24
N GLN A 11 -8.81 -4.81 -11.48
CA GLN A 11 -8.30 -3.46 -11.67
C GLN A 11 -7.65 -2.90 -10.40
N TYR A 12 -8.27 -3.07 -9.23
CA TYR A 12 -7.67 -2.68 -7.95
C TYR A 12 -6.34 -3.40 -7.69
N LEU A 13 -6.29 -4.73 -7.88
CA LEU A 13 -5.05 -5.51 -7.69
C LEU A 13 -3.94 -5.06 -8.64
N ARG A 14 -4.27 -4.68 -9.87
CA ARG A 14 -3.31 -4.11 -10.83
C ARG A 14 -2.72 -2.80 -10.35
N GLU A 15 -3.54 -1.88 -9.84
CA GLU A 15 -3.03 -0.61 -9.29
C GLU A 15 -2.18 -0.84 -8.03
N LEU A 16 -2.56 -1.80 -7.18
CA LEU A 16 -1.79 -2.19 -6.00
C LEU A 16 -0.42 -2.77 -6.39
N ALA A 17 -0.36 -3.60 -7.44
CA ALA A 17 0.89 -4.14 -7.95
C ALA A 17 1.80 -3.04 -8.52
N ARG A 18 1.22 -2.04 -9.20
CA ARG A 18 1.98 -0.90 -9.74
C ARG A 18 2.63 -0.04 -8.67
N ILE A 19 1.93 0.20 -7.55
CA ILE A 19 2.48 1.06 -6.50
C ILE A 19 3.55 0.36 -5.65
N ARG A 20 3.62 -0.97 -5.68
CA ARG A 20 4.59 -1.77 -4.94
C ARG A 20 6.02 -1.31 -5.17
N GLU A 21 6.40 -1.11 -6.43
CA GLU A 21 7.76 -0.66 -6.80
C GLU A 21 8.12 0.68 -6.14
N ILE A 22 7.17 1.61 -6.08
CA ILE A 22 7.36 2.93 -5.46
C ILE A 22 7.56 2.78 -3.94
N LEU A 23 6.79 1.91 -3.29
CA LEU A 23 6.91 1.63 -1.86
C LEU A 23 8.21 0.92 -1.51
N ASP A 24 8.65 -0.01 -2.36
CA ASP A 24 9.91 -0.72 -2.20
C ASP A 24 11.09 0.26 -2.33
N ARG A 25 11.03 1.17 -3.31
CA ARG A 25 12.04 2.21 -3.49
C ARG A 25 12.09 3.21 -2.32
N GLU A 26 10.93 3.64 -1.82
CA GLU A 26 10.82 4.49 -0.63
C GLU A 26 11.48 3.82 0.59
N THR A 27 11.18 2.54 0.80
CA THR A 27 11.75 1.75 1.90
C THR A 27 13.26 1.61 1.75
N ALA A 28 13.76 1.33 0.55
CA ALA A 28 15.18 1.24 0.28
C ALA A 28 15.92 2.56 0.57
N LEU A 29 15.38 3.70 0.13
CA LEU A 29 15.95 5.03 0.35
C LEU A 29 15.98 5.40 1.84
N ARG A 30 14.89 5.14 2.57
CA ARG A 30 14.86 5.33 4.03
C ARG A 30 15.89 4.45 4.74
N GLY A 31 16.03 3.20 4.30
CA GLY A 31 17.06 2.30 4.81
C GLY A 31 18.48 2.80 4.56
N GLN A 32 18.74 3.38 3.38
CA GLN A 32 20.04 4.01 3.06
C GLN A 32 20.32 5.22 3.94
N LEU A 33 19.33 6.10 4.17
CA LEU A 33 19.45 7.25 5.06
C LEU A 33 19.75 6.82 6.51
N LEU A 34 19.05 5.79 7.00
CA LEU A 34 19.30 5.25 8.34
C LEU A 34 20.73 4.70 8.47
N ARG A 35 21.20 3.93 7.50
CA ARG A 35 22.58 3.41 7.50
C ARG A 35 23.61 4.54 7.48
N LEU A 36 23.38 5.56 6.65
CA LEU A 36 24.26 6.73 6.57
C LEU A 36 24.32 7.47 7.92
N ALA A 37 23.18 7.64 8.59
CA ALA A 37 23.12 8.25 9.92
C ALA A 37 23.86 7.42 10.97
N GLN A 38 23.71 6.09 10.96
CA GLN A 38 24.42 5.18 11.86
C GLN A 38 25.94 5.23 11.64
N GLN A 39 26.40 5.27 10.39
CA GLN A 39 27.83 5.41 10.07
C GLN A 39 28.39 6.74 10.58
N ALA A 40 27.66 7.84 10.37
CA ALA A 40 28.06 9.16 10.85
C ALA A 40 28.09 9.25 12.38
N GLU A 41 27.21 8.52 13.07
CA GLU A 41 27.19 8.45 14.53
C GLU A 41 28.34 7.60 15.08
N ARG A 42 28.62 6.45 14.47
CA ARG A 42 29.77 5.59 14.86
C ARG A 42 31.09 6.33 14.70
N ALA A 43 31.32 6.94 13.54
CA ALA A 43 32.53 7.73 13.30
C ALA A 43 32.71 8.84 14.36
N ARG A 44 31.64 9.56 14.72
CA ARG A 44 31.70 10.57 15.78
C ARG A 44 32.08 10.00 17.16
N ARG A 45 31.60 8.81 17.51
CA ARG A 45 31.96 8.14 18.77
C ARG A 45 33.41 7.66 18.76
N ASP A 46 33.85 7.08 17.66
CA ASP A 46 35.22 6.60 17.51
C ASP A 46 36.21 7.78 17.62
N HIS A 47 35.89 8.92 17.02
CA HIS A 47 36.67 10.16 17.18
C HIS A 47 36.64 10.75 18.59
N ALA A 48 35.54 10.59 19.33
CA ALA A 48 35.45 11.04 20.72
C ALA A 48 36.28 10.16 21.67
N ALA A 49 36.48 8.88 21.32
CA ALA A 49 37.27 7.94 22.11
C ALA A 49 38.79 8.12 21.92
N ASP A 50 39.25 8.56 20.75
CA ASP A 50 40.67 8.86 20.48
C ASP A 50 40.85 10.12 19.62
N PRO A 51 41.06 11.29 20.26
CA PRO A 51 41.26 12.57 19.57
C PRO A 51 42.58 12.67 18.78
N ALA A 52 43.57 11.82 19.06
CA ALA A 52 44.87 11.85 18.38
C ALA A 52 44.78 11.35 16.92
N MET A 53 43.68 10.67 16.58
CA MET A 53 43.38 10.17 15.24
C MET A 53 42.81 11.27 14.29
N GLN A 54 42.73 12.54 14.72
CA GLN A 54 42.22 13.63 13.90
C GLN A 54 43.24 14.10 12.86
N SER A 55 43.19 13.51 11.66
CA SER A 55 43.75 14.18 10.47
C SER A 55 42.71 15.17 9.93
N LEU A 56 42.89 16.46 10.22
CA LEU A 56 42.01 17.58 9.84
C LEU A 56 41.55 17.57 8.37
N GLY A 57 42.38 17.06 7.45
CA GLY A 57 42.04 16.97 6.02
C GLY A 57 41.08 15.84 5.66
N ALA A 58 41.17 14.68 6.32
CA ALA A 58 40.31 13.53 6.03
C ALA A 58 38.88 13.74 6.56
N ASP A 59 38.73 14.39 7.70
CA ASP A 59 37.41 14.67 8.29
C ASP A 59 36.61 15.64 7.43
N MET A 60 37.18 16.74 6.93
CA MET A 60 36.46 17.66 6.04
C MET A 60 35.96 16.99 4.74
N ALA A 61 36.78 16.12 4.14
CA ALA A 61 36.39 15.37 2.94
C ALA A 61 35.23 14.41 3.24
N TRP A 62 35.27 13.74 4.39
CA TRP A 62 34.22 12.85 4.88
C TRP A 62 32.92 13.60 5.19
N GLN A 63 32.97 14.71 5.92
CA GLN A 63 31.79 15.56 6.19
C GLN A 63 31.17 16.08 4.89
N GLY A 64 32.00 16.50 3.93
CA GLY A 64 31.55 16.91 2.61
C GLY A 64 30.84 15.78 1.86
N TRP A 65 31.40 14.57 1.88
CA TRP A 65 30.77 13.38 1.30
C TRP A 65 29.45 13.02 1.99
N LEU A 66 29.40 13.06 3.31
CA LEU A 66 28.19 12.80 4.10
C LEU A 66 27.08 13.79 3.73
N GLY A 67 27.40 15.09 3.65
CA GLY A 67 26.46 16.13 3.27
C GLY A 67 25.95 16.01 1.84
N ARG A 68 26.81 15.64 0.88
CA ARG A 68 26.39 15.37 -0.51
C ARG A 68 25.53 14.11 -0.62
N SER A 69 25.92 13.03 0.05
CA SER A 69 25.20 11.77 0.06
C SER A 69 23.81 11.90 0.67
N ARG A 70 23.69 12.59 1.81
CA ARG A 70 22.39 12.86 2.44
C ARG A 70 21.48 13.71 1.55
N ARG A 71 22.02 14.76 0.92
CA ARG A 71 21.26 15.60 -0.02
C ARG A 71 20.73 14.77 -1.19
N ARG A 72 21.60 13.98 -1.84
CA ARG A 72 21.20 13.10 -2.95
C ARG A 72 20.05 12.15 -2.55
N LEU A 73 20.22 11.43 -1.43
CA LEU A 73 19.21 10.49 -0.94
C LEU A 73 17.87 11.17 -0.61
N ASN A 74 17.90 12.37 -0.01
CA ASN A 74 16.70 13.14 0.28
C ASN A 74 16.01 13.63 -1.00
N THR A 75 16.76 14.07 -2.01
CA THR A 75 16.20 14.45 -3.31
C THR A 75 15.52 13.26 -3.99
N GLU A 76 16.18 12.09 -4.02
CA GLU A 76 15.58 10.86 -4.55
C GLU A 76 14.32 10.46 -3.76
N LEU A 77 14.35 10.57 -2.43
CA LEU A 77 13.19 10.27 -1.58
C LEU A 77 12.02 11.21 -1.86
N ALA A 78 12.28 12.52 -2.02
CA ALA A 78 11.25 13.50 -2.35
C ALA A 78 10.60 13.21 -3.71
N GLN A 79 11.40 12.81 -4.71
CA GLN A 79 10.88 12.42 -6.03
C GLN A 79 10.00 11.16 -5.94
N VAL A 80 10.43 10.15 -5.19
CA VAL A 80 9.65 8.93 -4.96
C VAL A 80 8.35 9.24 -4.22
N MET A 81 8.40 10.11 -3.21
CA MET A 81 7.20 10.56 -2.49
C MET A 81 6.21 11.30 -3.41
N ALA A 82 6.70 12.17 -4.30
CA ALA A 82 5.84 12.85 -5.27
C ALA A 82 5.15 11.83 -6.21
N ARG A 83 5.90 10.87 -6.73
CA ARG A 83 5.34 9.77 -7.56
C ARG A 83 4.33 8.93 -6.79
N LYS A 84 4.59 8.64 -5.51
CA LYS A 84 3.69 7.90 -4.63
C LYS A 84 2.36 8.61 -4.45
N LEU A 85 2.36 9.93 -4.24
CA LEU A 85 1.14 10.70 -4.07
C LEU A 85 0.21 10.58 -5.28
N VAL A 86 0.77 10.70 -6.49
CA VAL A 86 0.02 10.54 -7.75
C VAL A 86 -0.49 9.11 -7.92
N ALA A 87 0.36 8.11 -7.69
CA ALA A 87 -0.02 6.70 -7.84
C ALA A 87 -1.07 6.26 -6.80
N MET A 88 -0.99 6.78 -5.57
CA MET A 88 -1.96 6.47 -4.51
C MET A 88 -3.37 6.94 -4.86
N ASP A 89 -3.52 7.99 -5.66
CA ASP A 89 -4.84 8.45 -6.08
C ASP A 89 -5.55 7.42 -6.97
N SER A 90 -4.81 6.81 -7.90
CA SER A 90 -5.30 5.72 -8.74
C SER A 90 -5.70 4.49 -7.93
N VAL A 91 -4.89 4.13 -6.92
CA VAL A 91 -5.19 3.01 -6.01
C VAL A 91 -6.47 3.30 -5.22
N ARG A 92 -6.62 4.50 -4.65
CA ARG A 92 -7.83 4.89 -3.89
C ARG A 92 -9.09 4.84 -4.76
N ASN A 93 -9.01 5.34 -5.99
CA ASN A 93 -10.14 5.34 -6.91
C ASN A 93 -10.53 3.91 -7.33
N ALA A 94 -9.54 3.05 -7.63
CA ALA A 94 -9.79 1.66 -7.99
C ALA A 94 -10.39 0.87 -6.80
N PHE A 95 -9.89 1.11 -5.59
CA PHE A 95 -10.44 0.52 -4.36
C PHE A 95 -11.88 0.96 -4.12
N GLY A 96 -12.18 2.27 -4.17
CA GLY A 96 -13.53 2.76 -3.94
C GLY A 96 -14.54 2.21 -4.95
N ARG A 97 -14.13 2.07 -6.22
CA ARG A 97 -14.97 1.43 -7.26
C ARG A 97 -15.17 -0.06 -6.99
N GLU A 98 -14.12 -0.78 -6.61
CA GLU A 98 -14.21 -2.20 -6.25
C GLU A 98 -15.19 -2.42 -5.10
N GLN A 99 -15.06 -1.61 -4.04
CA GLN A 99 -15.92 -1.67 -2.87
C GLN A 99 -17.38 -1.37 -3.22
N ALA A 100 -17.66 -0.31 -4.00
CA ALA A 100 -19.01 0.03 -4.42
C ALA A 100 -19.66 -1.07 -5.25
N VAL A 101 -18.93 -1.64 -6.22
CA VAL A 101 -19.42 -2.75 -7.06
C VAL A 101 -19.68 -4.00 -6.22
N GLN A 102 -18.80 -4.30 -5.27
CA GLN A 102 -18.94 -5.43 -4.37
C GLN A 102 -20.20 -5.27 -3.50
N THR A 103 -20.40 -4.10 -2.88
CA THR A 103 -21.61 -3.79 -2.10
C THR A 103 -22.89 -3.97 -2.92
N LEU A 104 -22.91 -3.51 -4.18
CA LEU A 104 -24.06 -3.70 -5.07
C LEU A 104 -24.29 -5.17 -5.43
N ALA A 105 -23.23 -5.94 -5.67
CA ALA A 105 -23.31 -7.36 -5.96
C ALA A 105 -23.87 -8.15 -4.77
N ASP A 106 -23.43 -7.83 -3.55
CA ASP A 106 -23.89 -8.46 -2.31
C ASP A 106 -25.36 -8.14 -2.03
N ALA A 107 -25.76 -6.87 -2.21
CA ALA A 107 -27.15 -6.47 -2.10
C ALA A 107 -28.05 -7.19 -3.12
N GLU A 108 -27.57 -7.38 -4.36
CA GLU A 108 -28.32 -8.12 -5.37
C GLU A 108 -28.45 -9.61 -5.02
N ALA A 109 -27.36 -10.22 -4.53
CA ALA A 109 -27.36 -11.61 -4.08
C ALA A 109 -28.34 -11.83 -2.92
N ALA A 110 -28.33 -10.95 -1.92
CA ALA A 110 -29.25 -10.99 -0.79
C ALA A 110 -30.72 -10.87 -1.25
N ARG A 111 -31.03 -9.93 -2.14
CA ARG A 111 -32.39 -9.79 -2.71
C ARG A 111 -32.83 -11.02 -3.48
N ARG A 112 -31.93 -11.70 -4.19
CA ARG A 112 -32.24 -12.95 -4.90
C ARG A 112 -32.52 -14.08 -3.92
N ALA A 113 -31.71 -14.21 -2.86
CA ALA A 113 -31.91 -15.21 -1.83
C ALA A 113 -33.25 -15.03 -1.10
N ASP A 114 -33.60 -13.79 -0.74
CA ASP A 114 -34.89 -13.45 -0.12
C ASP A 114 -36.08 -13.84 -1.02
N ARG A 115 -36.01 -13.52 -2.33
CA ARG A 115 -37.05 -13.92 -3.28
C ARG A 115 -37.21 -15.44 -3.38
N LEU A 116 -36.10 -16.18 -3.42
CA LEU A 116 -36.15 -17.64 -3.48
C LEU A 116 -36.71 -18.25 -2.19
N ALA A 117 -36.35 -17.70 -1.03
CA ALA A 117 -36.91 -18.12 0.25
C ALA A 117 -38.43 -17.93 0.29
N ARG A 118 -38.93 -16.73 -0.10
CA ARG A 118 -40.38 -16.46 -0.16
C ARG A 118 -41.13 -17.41 -1.10
N LEU A 119 -40.56 -17.70 -2.28
CA LEU A 119 -41.17 -18.63 -3.23
C LEU A 119 -41.23 -20.06 -2.66
N ARG A 120 -40.18 -20.50 -1.97
CA ARG A 120 -40.17 -21.79 -1.30
C ARG A 120 -41.22 -21.85 -0.20
N ASP A 121 -41.32 -20.81 0.61
CA ASP A 121 -42.27 -20.76 1.73
C ASP A 121 -43.72 -20.78 1.21
N LEU A 122 -44.02 -20.07 0.12
CA LEU A 122 -45.33 -20.15 -0.55
C LEU A 122 -45.63 -21.56 -1.07
N HIS A 123 -44.66 -22.21 -1.70
CA HIS A 123 -44.84 -23.58 -2.22
C HIS A 123 -45.07 -24.61 -1.10
N LEU A 124 -44.42 -24.42 0.06
CA LEU A 124 -44.65 -25.26 1.25
C LEU A 124 -46.06 -25.05 1.82
N LEU A 125 -46.58 -23.81 1.80
CA LEU A 125 -47.95 -23.52 2.22
C LEU A 125 -48.99 -24.14 1.28
N GLU A 126 -48.79 -24.04 -0.04
CA GLU A 126 -49.66 -24.70 -1.02
C GLU A 126 -49.67 -26.22 -0.84
N ALA A 127 -48.49 -26.84 -0.69
CA ALA A 127 -48.37 -28.28 -0.47
C ALA A 127 -49.04 -28.76 0.84
N ALA A 128 -48.97 -27.95 1.90
CA ALA A 128 -49.66 -28.23 3.16
C ALA A 128 -51.19 -28.14 3.02
N CYS A 129 -51.72 -27.20 2.23
CA CYS A 129 -53.15 -27.08 1.97
C CYS A 129 -53.72 -28.17 1.06
N THR A 130 -52.90 -28.78 0.19
CA THR A 130 -53.34 -29.88 -0.70
C THR A 130 -53.26 -31.29 -0.09
N GLY A 131 -52.72 -31.42 1.13
CA GLY A 131 -52.49 -32.72 1.80
C GLY A 131 -53.50 -33.10 2.88
N GLU A 132 -54.63 -32.40 3.01
CA GLU A 132 -55.68 -32.65 4.02
C GLU A 132 -56.91 -33.46 3.51
N GLU A 133 -56.83 -34.10 2.34
CA GLU A 133 -57.86 -35.05 1.84
C GLU A 133 -57.45 -36.51 2.04
#